data_AF-A0A6A3CQA2-F1
#
_entry.id   AF-A0A6A3CQA2-F1
#
_cell.length_a   1.000
_cell.length_b   1.000
_cell.length_c   1.000
_cell.angle_alpha   90.00
_cell.angle_beta   90.00
_cell.angle_gamma   90.00
#
_symmetry.space_group_name_H-M   'P 1'
#
loop_
_entity.id
_entity.type
_entity.pdbx_description
1 polymer ?
#
loop_
_entity_poly.entity_id
_entity_poly.type
_entity_poly.pdbx_seq_one_letter_code
_entity_poly.pdbx_strand_id
1 'polypeptide(L)'
;MAKYFYIAGFFLTVSPDSIQLVAEHAAAKYKVFVMNRSTPFYVYVDFVFGNETEVRTFSKTDDVAEIAMKISERPKASGTHKRITVITQGVDPVVVAEDGKVKLFPVIVLPKEKTC
;
A
#
# COMPACT_ATOMS: atom_id res chain seq x y z
N MET A 1 9.04 19.60 10.91
CA MET A 1 8.17 19.40 9.72
C MET A 1 8.13 17.91 9.39
N ALA A 2 6.97 17.35 9.03
CA ALA A 2 6.83 15.90 8.79
C ALA A 2 7.62 15.42 7.56
N LYS A 3 8.22 14.21 7.69
CA LYS A 3 8.95 13.48 6.63
C LYS A 3 8.13 12.35 6.01
N TYR A 4 7.13 11.86 6.74
CA TYR A 4 6.25 10.76 6.37
C TYR A 4 4.81 11.19 6.57
N PHE A 5 3.93 10.81 5.65
CA PHE A 5 2.49 11.02 5.75
C PHE A 5 1.80 9.68 5.54
N TYR A 6 0.92 9.32 6.47
CA TYR A 6 0.03 8.18 6.33
C TYR A 6 -1.40 8.66 6.32
N ILE A 7 -2.15 8.28 5.29
CA ILE A 7 -3.58 8.53 5.21
C ILE A 7 -4.30 7.21 5.02
N ALA A 8 -5.35 6.97 5.81
CA ALA A 8 -6.19 5.81 5.60
C ALA A 8 -7.13 6.04 4.40
N GLY A 9 -7.34 5.02 3.57
CA GLY A 9 -8.22 5.08 2.39
C GLY A 9 -9.66 5.43 2.71
N PHE A 10 -10.16 5.19 3.92
CA PHE A 10 -11.49 5.67 4.33
C PHE A 10 -11.62 7.19 4.27
N PHE A 11 -10.52 7.94 4.37
CA PHE A 11 -10.55 9.41 4.29
C PHE A 11 -10.87 9.93 2.88
N LEU A 12 -10.82 9.06 1.86
CA LEU A 12 -11.18 9.40 0.48
C LEU A 12 -12.64 9.81 0.33
N THR A 13 -13.55 9.29 1.19
CA THR A 13 -14.97 9.67 1.16
C THR A 13 -15.24 10.97 1.91
N VAL A 14 -14.27 11.47 2.67
CA VAL A 14 -14.40 12.68 3.50
C VAL A 14 -13.79 13.89 2.80
N SER A 15 -12.54 13.78 2.34
CA SER A 15 -11.85 14.91 1.69
C SER A 15 -10.74 14.43 0.75
N PRO A 16 -11.08 14.04 -0.50
CA PRO A 16 -10.09 13.66 -1.50
C PRO A 16 -9.15 14.83 -1.85
N ASP A 17 -9.63 16.08 -1.81
CA ASP A 17 -8.82 17.27 -2.09
C ASP A 17 -7.68 17.45 -1.08
N SER A 18 -7.95 17.19 0.21
CA SER A 18 -6.91 17.24 1.25
C SER A 18 -5.83 16.18 1.01
N ILE A 19 -6.22 15.00 0.56
CA ILE A 19 -5.29 13.91 0.23
C ILE A 19 -4.39 14.32 -0.93
N GLN A 20 -4.99 14.88 -1.99
CA GLN A 20 -4.27 15.35 -3.16
C GLN A 20 -3.24 16.42 -2.80
N LEU A 21 -3.63 17.42 -1.99
CA LEU A 21 -2.72 18.48 -1.53
C LEU A 21 -1.53 17.92 -0.74
N VAL A 22 -1.77 16.96 0.16
CA VAL A 22 -0.69 16.34 0.95
C VAL A 22 0.22 15.48 0.06
N ALA A 23 -0.36 14.75 -0.89
CA ALA A 23 0.36 13.89 -1.82
C ALA A 23 1.26 14.71 -2.77
N GLU A 24 0.77 15.81 -3.32
CA GLU A 24 1.54 16.74 -4.14
C GLU A 24 2.67 17.39 -3.35
N HIS A 25 2.40 17.84 -2.11
CA HIS A 25 3.44 18.39 -1.24
C HIS A 25 4.51 17.36 -0.91
N ALA A 26 4.12 16.11 -0.67
CA ALA A 26 5.06 15.03 -0.42
C ALA A 26 5.95 14.77 -1.64
N ALA A 27 5.35 14.67 -2.83
CA ALA A 27 6.06 14.50 -4.09
C ALA A 27 7.03 15.65 -4.39
N ALA A 28 6.57 16.90 -4.28
CA ALA A 28 7.37 18.10 -4.57
C ALA A 28 8.54 18.31 -3.58
N LYS A 29 8.45 17.71 -2.39
CA LYS A 29 9.47 17.83 -1.34
C LYS A 29 10.25 16.54 -1.08
N TYR A 30 10.13 15.54 -1.97
CA TYR A 30 10.83 14.25 -1.83
C TYR A 30 10.56 13.58 -0.47
N LYS A 31 9.31 13.65 0.00
CA LYS A 31 8.85 13.03 1.25
C LYS A 31 8.07 11.76 0.93
N VAL A 32 7.93 10.92 1.95
CA VAL A 32 7.25 9.64 1.82
C VAL A 32 5.75 9.79 2.08
N PHE A 33 4.94 9.36 1.13
CA PHE A 33 3.49 9.30 1.20
C PHE A 33 3.00 7.85 1.20
N VAL A 34 2.24 7.50 2.22
CA VAL A 34 1.76 6.15 2.52
C VAL A 34 0.24 6.15 2.58
N MET A 35 -0.38 5.10 2.01
CA MET A 35 -1.83 4.94 2.08
C MET A 35 -2.21 3.47 2.17
N ASN A 36 -3.26 3.13 2.93
CA ASN A 36 -3.97 1.88 2.67
C ASN A 36 -5.01 2.11 1.57
N ARG A 37 -5.08 1.18 0.61
CA ARG A 37 -6.15 1.00 -0.42
C ARG A 37 -7.27 2.07 -0.40
N SER A 38 -7.52 2.90 -1.41
CA SER A 38 -7.72 2.62 -2.85
C SER A 38 -7.70 3.94 -3.66
N THR A 39 -8.10 3.89 -4.94
CA THR A 39 -8.52 5.01 -5.83
C THR A 39 -7.39 5.67 -6.66
N PRO A 40 -7.67 6.59 -7.62
CA PRO A 40 -6.77 6.96 -8.72
C PRO A 40 -5.49 7.70 -8.27
N PHE A 41 -5.32 7.95 -6.98
CA PHE A 41 -4.16 8.63 -6.39
C PHE A 41 -2.90 7.77 -6.26
N TYR A 42 -2.90 6.52 -6.75
CA TYR A 42 -1.70 5.64 -6.77
C TYR A 42 -0.46 6.34 -7.32
N VAL A 43 -0.64 7.32 -8.20
CA VAL A 43 0.41 8.08 -8.86
C VAL A 43 1.41 8.74 -7.88
N TYR A 44 1.01 9.06 -6.65
CA TYR A 44 1.87 9.71 -5.64
C TYR A 44 2.27 8.82 -4.47
N VAL A 45 1.74 7.61 -4.37
CA VAL A 45 1.92 6.74 -3.20
C VAL A 45 3.23 5.95 -3.30
N ASP A 46 4.05 6.05 -2.25
CA ASP A 46 5.31 5.32 -2.07
C ASP A 46 5.08 3.94 -1.45
N PHE A 47 4.23 3.87 -0.43
CA PHE A 47 3.89 2.62 0.25
C PHE A 47 2.39 2.39 0.20
N VAL A 48 1.99 1.25 -0.38
CA VAL A 48 0.59 0.82 -0.42
C VAL A 48 0.41 -0.33 0.56
N PHE A 49 -0.50 -0.14 1.50
CA PHE A 49 -0.95 -1.19 2.41
C PHE A 49 -2.33 -1.73 2.00
N GLY A 50 -2.57 -3.00 2.25
CA GLY A 50 -3.88 -3.64 2.12
C GLY A 50 -3.88 -5.04 2.73
N ASN A 51 -5.05 -5.65 2.80
CA ASN A 51 -5.20 -7.08 3.13
C ASN A 51 -5.56 -7.93 1.90
N GLU A 52 -5.55 -9.25 2.04
CA GLU A 52 -5.80 -10.21 0.97
C GLU A 52 -7.22 -10.08 0.40
N THR A 53 -8.24 -10.03 1.27
CA THR A 53 -9.65 -9.88 0.89
C THR A 53 -9.83 -8.63 0.06
N GLU A 54 -9.20 -7.57 0.53
CA GLU A 54 -9.14 -6.32 -0.15
C GLU A 54 -8.55 -6.51 -1.55
N VAL A 55 -7.24 -6.77 -1.68
CA VAL A 55 -6.55 -6.67 -2.98
C VAL A 55 -7.16 -7.57 -4.06
N ARG A 56 -7.78 -8.69 -3.67
CA ARG A 56 -8.53 -9.59 -4.55
C ARG A 56 -9.69 -8.90 -5.25
N THR A 57 -10.41 -7.96 -4.61
CA THR A 57 -11.52 -7.25 -5.28
C THR A 57 -11.07 -6.32 -6.41
N PHE A 58 -9.78 -5.99 -6.51
CA PHE A 58 -9.22 -5.12 -7.56
C PHE A 58 -8.52 -5.91 -8.66
N SER A 59 -8.53 -7.23 -8.57
CA SER A 59 -7.77 -8.12 -9.42
C SER A 59 -8.68 -9.14 -10.09
N LYS A 60 -8.24 -9.64 -11.25
CA LYS A 60 -8.83 -10.81 -11.90
C LYS A 60 -8.15 -12.12 -11.47
N THR A 61 -6.99 -12.02 -10.84
CA THR A 61 -6.22 -13.13 -10.29
C THR A 61 -6.39 -13.17 -8.77
N ASP A 62 -6.32 -14.37 -8.21
CA ASP A 62 -6.34 -14.65 -6.77
C ASP A 62 -4.93 -14.77 -6.16
N ASP A 63 -3.87 -14.61 -6.96
CA ASP A 63 -2.51 -14.62 -6.45
C ASP A 63 -2.13 -13.26 -5.85
N VAL A 64 -2.02 -13.20 -4.52
CA VAL A 64 -1.67 -11.98 -3.78
C VAL A 64 -0.26 -11.47 -4.12
N ALA A 65 0.69 -12.37 -4.41
CA ALA A 65 2.03 -11.99 -4.85
C ALA A 65 1.99 -11.30 -6.22
N GLU A 66 1.23 -11.85 -7.15
CA GLU A 66 1.02 -11.27 -8.49
C GLU A 66 0.35 -9.89 -8.39
N ILE A 67 -0.66 -9.75 -7.52
CA ILE A 67 -1.35 -8.47 -7.29
C ILE A 67 -0.39 -7.44 -6.69
N ALA A 68 0.37 -7.82 -5.65
CA ALA A 68 1.36 -6.94 -5.03
C ALA A 68 2.37 -6.42 -6.06
N MET A 69 2.86 -7.32 -6.92
CA MET A 69 3.81 -7.00 -7.97
C MET A 69 3.22 -5.96 -8.93
N LYS A 70 2.04 -6.23 -9.48
CA LYS A 70 1.34 -5.33 -10.40
C LYS A 70 1.06 -3.95 -9.79
N ILE A 71 0.75 -3.87 -8.48
CA ILE A 71 0.54 -2.57 -7.81
C ILE A 71 1.85 -1.81 -7.68
N SER A 72 2.93 -2.47 -7.30
CA SER A 72 4.25 -1.83 -7.15
C SER A 72 4.81 -1.29 -8.48
N GLU A 73 4.42 -1.89 -9.61
CA GLU A 73 4.85 -1.46 -10.96
C GLU A 73 4.00 -0.33 -11.58
N ARG A 74 2.88 0.06 -10.97
CA ARG A 74 2.05 1.13 -11.56
C ARG A 74 2.84 2.44 -11.70
N PRO A 75 2.53 3.28 -12.71
CA PRO A 75 3.19 4.56 -12.89
C PRO A 75 3.18 5.42 -11.62
N LYS A 76 4.26 6.17 -11.41
CA LYS A 76 4.43 7.07 -10.27
C LYS A 76 4.93 8.42 -10.77
N ALA A 77 4.15 9.49 -10.56
CA ALA A 77 4.50 10.81 -11.08
C ALA A 77 5.70 11.43 -10.38
N SER A 78 5.93 11.10 -9.10
CA SER A 78 6.99 11.75 -8.34
C SER A 78 8.39 11.29 -8.75
N GLY A 79 8.56 10.07 -9.28
CA GLY A 79 9.88 9.52 -9.66
C GLY A 79 10.89 9.39 -8.50
N THR A 80 10.51 9.75 -7.27
CA THR A 80 11.42 9.94 -6.13
C THR A 80 11.84 8.65 -5.43
N HIS A 81 10.90 7.71 -5.29
CA HIS A 81 11.04 6.44 -4.58
C HIS A 81 10.35 5.34 -5.39
N LYS A 82 10.85 4.11 -5.33
CA LYS A 82 10.12 2.96 -5.88
C LYS A 82 8.88 2.71 -5.03
N ARG A 83 7.78 2.26 -5.64
CA ARG A 83 6.59 1.89 -4.87
C ARG A 83 6.81 0.53 -4.21
N ILE A 84 6.50 0.45 -2.92
CA ILE A 84 6.49 -0.78 -2.15
C ILE A 84 5.04 -1.12 -1.83
N THR A 85 4.62 -2.34 -2.16
CA THR A 85 3.28 -2.84 -1.83
C THR A 85 3.39 -3.87 -0.72
N VAL A 86 2.63 -3.70 0.35
CA VAL A 86 2.60 -4.59 1.51
C VAL A 86 1.18 -5.11 1.69
N ILE A 87 1.02 -6.44 1.61
CA ILE A 87 -0.28 -7.09 1.72
C ILE A 87 -0.26 -8.09 2.87
N THR A 88 -1.08 -7.84 3.88
CA THR A 88 -1.27 -8.75 5.02
C THR A 88 -2.24 -9.88 4.65
N GLN A 89 -2.08 -11.06 5.27
CA GLN A 89 -2.87 -12.25 4.95
C GLN A 89 -3.34 -13.02 6.21
N GLY A 90 -3.76 -12.31 7.26
CA GLY A 90 -4.13 -12.95 8.53
C GLY A 90 -2.97 -13.75 9.14
N VAL A 91 -3.08 -15.08 9.14
CA VAL A 91 -2.04 -16.00 9.64
C VAL A 91 -0.98 -16.36 8.59
N ASP A 92 -1.28 -16.11 7.32
CA ASP A 92 -0.38 -16.39 6.21
C ASP A 92 0.71 -15.32 6.10
N PRO A 93 1.84 -15.61 5.41
CA PRO A 93 2.94 -14.66 5.28
C PRO A 93 2.51 -13.33 4.68
N VAL A 94 3.06 -12.23 5.20
CA VAL A 94 2.89 -10.90 4.62
C VAL A 94 3.66 -10.84 3.31
N VAL A 95 2.98 -10.40 2.25
CA VAL A 95 3.56 -10.25 0.91
C VAL A 95 4.07 -8.83 0.75
N VAL A 96 5.35 -8.69 0.42
CA VAL A 96 5.97 -7.40 0.11
C VAL A 96 6.51 -7.43 -1.31
N ALA A 97 6.02 -6.54 -2.16
CA ALA A 97 6.50 -6.37 -3.53
C ALA A 97 7.23 -5.04 -3.71
N GLU A 98 8.44 -5.11 -4.27
CA GLU A 98 9.30 -3.98 -4.55
C GLU A 98 10.22 -4.35 -5.72
N ASP A 99 10.33 -3.48 -6.73
CA ASP A 99 11.37 -3.57 -7.77
C ASP A 99 11.42 -4.91 -8.52
N GLY A 100 10.27 -5.39 -8.98
CA GLY A 100 10.17 -6.68 -9.70
C GLY A 100 10.34 -7.91 -8.81
N LYS A 101 10.43 -7.74 -7.48
CA LYS A 101 10.66 -8.84 -6.53
C LYS A 101 9.55 -8.90 -5.50
N VAL A 102 9.14 -10.12 -5.19
CA VAL A 102 8.24 -10.43 -4.09
C VAL A 102 9.02 -11.10 -2.96
N LYS A 103 8.78 -10.64 -1.74
CA LYS A 103 9.31 -11.21 -0.50
C LYS A 103 8.13 -11.63 0.38
N LEU A 104 8.26 -12.78 1.02
CA LEU A 104 7.28 -13.31 1.96
C LEU A 104 7.84 -13.21 3.37
N PHE A 105 7.07 -12.65 4.29
CA PHE A 105 7.44 -12.51 5.69
C PHE A 105 6.50 -13.36 6.55
N PRO A 106 6.96 -14.51 7.08
CA PRO A 106 6.13 -15.37 7.91
C PRO A 106 5.60 -14.65 9.15
N VAL A 107 4.34 -14.88 9.49
CA VAL A 107 3.72 -14.36 10.72
C VAL A 107 3.91 -15.39 11.83
N ILE A 108 4.24 -14.93 13.03
CA ILE A 108 4.27 -15.78 14.22
C ILE A 108 2.82 -16.04 14.63
N VAL A 109 2.35 -17.27 14.45
CA VAL A 109 0.97 -17.65 14.78
C VAL A 109 0.75 -17.57 16.28
N LEU A 110 -0.27 -16.81 16.68
CA LEU A 110 -0.70 -16.73 18.07
C LEU A 110 -1.66 -17.89 18.39
N PRO A 111 -1.57 -18.51 19.58
CA PRO A 111 -2.58 -19.48 20.04
C PRO A 111 -3.97 -18.83 20.09
N LYS A 112 -5.03 -19.58 19.74
CA LYS A 112 -6.43 -19.09 19.69
C LYS A 112 -6.92 -18.45 21.00
N GLU A 113 -6.31 -18.78 22.12
CA GLU A 113 -6.61 -18.21 23.44
C GLU A 113 -6.09 -16.77 23.63
N LYS A 114 -5.28 -16.26 22.70
CA LYS A 114 -4.69 -14.91 22.71
C LYS A 114 -5.12 -14.03 21.55
N THR A 115 -6.00 -14.52 20.67
CA THR A 115 -6.58 -13.73 19.58
C THR A 115 -7.84 -13.05 20.10
N CYS A 116 -7.83 -11.71 20.17
CA CYS A 116 -8.95 -10.87 20.56
C CYS A 116 -10.13 -10.97 19.58
#